data_AF-A0A2N0P5D0-F1
#
_entry.id   AF-A0A2N0P5D0-F1
#
_cell.length_a   1.000
_cell.length_b   1.000
_cell.length_c   1.000
_cell.angle_alpha   90.00
_cell.angle_beta   90.00
_cell.angle_gamma   90.00
#
_symmetry.space_group_name_H-M   'P 1'
#
loop_
_entity.id
_entity.type
_entity.pdbx_description
1 polymer ?
#
loop_
_entity_poly.entity_id
_entity_poly.type
_entity_poly.pdbx_seq_one_letter_code
_entity_poly.pdbx_strand_id
1 'polypeptide(L)'
;MSYHLGDKHKMFNKKKEQQYLRNGLTDWLVTDGRPFATIVGEGFKWFIKRVDAAFIVPYYRTLKADIGAGYQEALLQMKQLINETCTYAAITTDLWTARNN
;
A
#
# COMPACT_ATOMS: atom_id res chain seq x y z
N MET A 1 12.18 31.64 23.38
CA MET A 1 11.39 31.26 22.17
C MET A 1 12.02 30.05 21.46
N SER A 2 12.26 28.93 22.18
CA SER A 2 12.98 27.75 21.64
C SER A 2 12.20 26.43 21.79
N TYR A 3 11.11 26.42 22.58
CA TYR A 3 10.34 25.20 22.89
C TYR A 3 9.52 24.63 21.71
N HIS A 4 9.36 25.36 20.60
CA HIS A 4 8.49 24.94 19.50
C HIS A 4 9.21 24.17 18.37
N LEU A 5 10.54 24.16 18.34
CA LEU A 5 11.29 23.41 17.31
C LEU A 5 11.43 21.92 17.65
N GLY A 6 11.64 21.57 18.93
CA GLY A 6 11.81 20.18 19.38
C GLY A 6 10.57 19.31 19.15
N ASP A 7 9.38 19.85 19.40
CA ASP A 7 8.12 19.13 19.24
C ASP A 7 7.75 18.92 17.76
N LYS A 8 8.05 19.91 16.91
CA LYS A 8 7.86 19.79 15.45
C LYS A 8 8.77 18.71 14.87
N HIS A 9 10.01 18.61 15.32
CA HIS A 9 10.95 17.60 14.85
C HIS A 9 10.53 16.18 15.25
N LYS A 10 10.10 15.98 16.50
CA LYS A 10 9.55 14.70 16.98
C LYS A 10 8.28 14.29 16.22
N MET A 11 7.36 15.22 15.99
CA MET A 11 6.13 14.98 15.22
C MET A 11 6.42 14.61 13.76
N PHE A 12 7.37 15.28 13.13
CA PHE A 12 7.79 14.98 11.77
C PHE A 12 8.39 13.58 11.64
N ASN A 13 9.22 13.17 12.60
CA ASN A 13 9.81 11.84 12.62
C ASN A 13 8.72 10.75 12.75
N LYS A 14 7.77 10.95 13.68
CA LYS A 14 6.62 10.04 13.86
C LYS A 14 5.77 9.91 12.59
N LYS A 15 5.54 11.01 11.85
CA LYS A 15 4.80 10.94 10.57
C LYS A 15 5.53 10.11 9.51
N LYS A 16 6.86 10.26 9.41
CA LYS A 16 7.67 9.45 8.48
C LYS A 16 7.64 7.97 8.84
N GLU A 17 7.74 7.65 10.12
CA GLU A 17 7.68 6.28 10.63
C GLU A 17 6.32 5.63 10.33
N GLN A 18 5.21 6.33 10.59
CA GLN A 18 3.88 5.84 10.22
C GLN A 18 3.75 5.59 8.71
N GLN A 19 4.29 6.50 7.88
CA GLN A 19 4.25 6.34 6.44
C GLN A 19 5.09 5.14 5.98
N TYR A 20 6.26 4.91 6.58
CA TYR A 20 7.10 3.76 6.28
C TYR A 20 6.38 2.43 6.56
N LEU A 21 5.77 2.31 7.73
CA LEU A 21 5.00 1.11 8.11
C LEU A 21 3.75 0.93 7.24
N ARG A 22 3.09 2.03 6.88
CA ARG A 22 1.93 2.03 5.96
C ARG A 22 2.31 1.58 4.55
N ASN A 23 3.48 1.98 4.05
CA ASN A 23 4.00 1.49 2.77
C ASN A 23 4.25 -0.01 2.85
N GLY A 24 4.94 -0.49 3.89
CA GLY A 24 5.17 -1.93 4.08
C GLY A 24 3.88 -2.75 4.19
N LEU A 25 2.85 -2.22 4.86
CA LEU A 25 1.53 -2.86 4.90
C LEU A 25 0.87 -2.92 3.50
N THR A 26 0.99 -1.84 2.73
CA THR A 26 0.48 -1.77 1.35
C THR A 26 1.20 -2.78 0.46
N ASP A 27 2.53 -2.84 0.54
CA ASP A 27 3.36 -3.77 -0.23
C ASP A 27 2.97 -5.21 0.09
N TRP A 28 2.84 -5.55 1.38
CA TRP A 28 2.40 -6.89 1.79
C TRP A 28 1.02 -7.25 1.24
N LEU A 29 0.04 -6.33 1.26
CA LEU A 29 -1.29 -6.59 0.69
C LEU A 29 -1.22 -6.91 -0.81
N VAL A 30 -0.41 -6.15 -1.56
CA VAL A 30 -0.28 -6.28 -3.01
C VAL A 30 0.53 -7.53 -3.39
N THR A 31 1.69 -7.73 -2.77
CA THR A 31 2.59 -8.85 -3.05
C THR A 31 1.96 -10.21 -2.73
N ASP A 32 1.28 -10.32 -1.59
CA ASP A 32 0.62 -11.58 -1.18
C ASP A 32 -0.81 -11.72 -1.72
N GLY A 33 -1.34 -10.72 -2.44
CA GLY A 33 -2.72 -10.73 -2.93
C GLY A 33 -3.77 -10.83 -1.82
N ARG A 34 -3.52 -10.19 -0.67
CA ARG A 34 -4.40 -10.30 0.51
C ARG A 34 -5.66 -9.45 0.34
N PRO A 35 -6.83 -9.94 0.77
CA PRO A 35 -8.04 -9.14 0.75
C PRO A 35 -7.95 -8.01 1.79
N PHE A 36 -8.54 -6.86 1.48
CA PHE A 36 -8.69 -5.74 2.42
C PHE A 36 -9.47 -6.10 3.70
N ALA A 37 -10.25 -7.18 3.70
CA ALA A 37 -10.89 -7.65 4.93
C ALA A 37 -9.87 -8.01 6.03
N THR A 38 -8.65 -8.42 5.63
CA THR A 38 -7.58 -8.86 6.54
C THR A 38 -7.19 -7.77 7.54
N ILE A 39 -7.02 -6.52 7.06
CA ILE A 39 -6.61 -5.38 7.90
C ILE A 39 -7.71 -4.92 8.86
N VAL A 40 -8.97 -5.23 8.57
CA VAL A 40 -10.12 -4.86 9.40
C VAL A 40 -10.33 -5.89 10.52
N GLY A 41 -9.84 -7.12 10.34
CA GLY A 41 -9.96 -8.20 11.30
C GLY A 41 -9.31 -7.86 12.65
N GLU A 42 -10.03 -8.12 13.74
CA GLU A 42 -9.56 -7.82 15.10
C GLU A 42 -8.28 -8.57 15.45
N GLY A 43 -8.13 -9.82 15.02
CA GLY A 43 -6.91 -10.60 15.23
C GLY A 43 -5.67 -9.95 14.61
N PHE A 44 -5.81 -9.39 13.41
CA PHE A 44 -4.73 -8.66 12.74
C PHE A 44 -4.37 -7.39 13.51
N LYS A 45 -5.37 -6.58 13.90
CA LYS A 45 -5.13 -5.35 14.67
C LYS A 45 -4.44 -5.65 16.00
N TRP A 46 -4.85 -6.72 16.69
CA TRP A 46 -4.23 -7.17 17.92
C TRP A 46 -2.78 -7.60 17.73
N PHE A 47 -2.50 -8.35 16.67
CA PHE A 47 -1.14 -8.75 16.32
C PHE A 47 -0.26 -7.53 16.03
N ILE A 48 -0.72 -6.64 15.16
CA ILE A 48 0.01 -5.42 14.80
C ILE A 48 0.29 -4.54 16.02
N LYS A 49 -0.69 -4.38 16.92
CA LYS A 49 -0.49 -3.61 18.16
C LYS A 49 0.59 -4.21 19.08
N ARG A 50 0.84 -5.52 19.00
CA ARG A 50 1.94 -6.18 19.73
C ARG A 50 3.28 -6.00 19.04
N VAL A 51 3.29 -5.96 17.70
CA VAL A 51 4.50 -5.71 16.91
C VAL A 51 4.94 -4.25 17.07
N ASP A 52 4.02 -3.32 16.91
CA ASP A 52 4.24 -1.89 17.12
C ASP A 52 2.95 -1.24 17.65
N ALA A 53 2.98 -0.87 18.93
CA ALA A 53 1.85 -0.22 19.59
C ALA A 53 1.62 1.24 19.16
N ALA A 54 2.63 1.88 18.56
CA ALA A 54 2.54 3.25 18.05
C ALA A 54 2.01 3.29 16.61
N PHE A 55 2.06 2.19 15.87
CA PHE A 55 1.51 2.11 14.52
C PHE A 55 -0.02 2.17 14.51
N ILE A 56 -0.55 3.11 13.74
CA ILE A 56 -1.98 3.28 13.54
C ILE A 56 -2.34 2.59 12.23
N VAL A 57 -3.00 1.44 12.34
CA VAL A 57 -3.49 0.71 11.16
C VAL A 57 -4.40 1.63 10.33
N PRO A 58 -4.08 1.90 9.06
CA PRO A 58 -4.85 2.81 8.23
C PRO A 58 -6.22 2.24 7.87
N TYR A 59 -7.16 3.13 7.57
CA TYR A 59 -8.48 2.75 7.10
C TYR A 59 -8.44 2.19 5.68
N TYR A 60 -9.45 1.40 5.33
CA TYR A 60 -9.64 0.86 3.97
C TYR A 60 -9.47 1.92 2.87
N ARG A 61 -10.12 3.08 3.00
CA ARG A 61 -10.08 4.15 1.99
C ARG A 61 -8.66 4.68 1.76
N THR A 62 -7.91 4.77 2.86
CA THR A 62 -6.53 5.24 2.89
C THR A 62 -5.61 4.28 2.14
N LEU A 63 -5.68 2.97 2.43
CA LEU A 63 -4.91 1.95 1.71
C LEU A 63 -5.33 1.79 0.26
N LYS A 64 -6.62 1.87 -0.03
CA LYS A 64 -7.13 1.85 -1.41
C LYS A 64 -6.54 3.00 -2.23
N ALA A 65 -6.44 4.19 -1.64
CA ALA A 65 -5.84 5.35 -2.30
C ALA A 65 -4.34 5.13 -2.55
N ASP A 66 -3.60 4.57 -1.58
CA ASP A 66 -2.17 4.29 -1.74
C ASP A 66 -1.88 3.26 -2.83
N ILE A 67 -2.61 2.14 -2.81
CA ILE A 67 -2.50 1.10 -3.83
C ILE A 67 -2.85 1.68 -5.20
N GLY A 68 -3.89 2.53 -5.27
CA GLY A 68 -4.26 3.24 -6.48
C GLY A 68 -3.13 4.14 -7.01
N ALA A 69 -2.48 4.89 -6.12
CA ALA A 69 -1.35 5.75 -6.49
C ALA A 69 -0.14 4.92 -6.97
N GLY A 70 0.21 3.85 -6.25
CA GLY A 70 1.28 2.93 -6.62
C GLY A 70 1.02 2.23 -7.96
N TYR A 71 -0.24 1.86 -8.24
CA TYR A 71 -0.63 1.33 -9.54
C TYR A 71 -0.40 2.33 -10.67
N GLN A 72 -0.75 3.61 -10.49
CA GLN A 72 -0.52 4.63 -11.52
C GLN A 72 0.97 4.82 -11.80
N GLU A 73 1.80 4.83 -10.76
CA GLU A 73 3.25 4.91 -10.89
C GLU A 73 3.82 3.69 -11.63
N ALA A 74 3.46 2.48 -11.18
CA ALA A 74 3.88 1.23 -11.82
C ALA A 74 3.43 1.14 -13.28
N LEU A 75 2.23 1.61 -13.60
CA LEU A 75 1.70 1.65 -14.96
C LEU A 75 2.54 2.56 -15.86
N LEU A 76 2.96 3.73 -15.38
CA LEU A 76 3.82 4.64 -16.13
C LEU A 76 5.20 4.03 -16.38
N GLN A 77 5.81 3.46 -15.34
CA GLN A 77 7.10 2.78 -15.43
C GLN A 77 7.04 1.60 -16.41
N MET A 78 5.97 0.81 -16.37
CA MET A 78 5.78 -0.34 -17.25
C MET A 78 5.56 0.07 -18.71
N LYS A 79 4.81 1.15 -18.97
CA LYS A 79 4.68 1.72 -20.31
C LYS A 79 6.02 2.18 -20.86
N GLN A 80 6.82 2.85 -20.04
CA GLN A 80 8.16 3.29 -20.42
C GLN A 80 9.04 2.08 -20.77
N LEU A 81 9.08 1.07 -19.90
CA LEU A 81 9.83 -0.15 -20.13
C LEU A 81 9.43 -0.84 -21.45
N ILE A 82 8.13 -0.99 -21.70
CA ILE A 82 7.63 -1.57 -22.95
C ILE A 82 8.08 -0.74 -24.16
N ASN A 83 7.96 0.59 -24.12
CA ASN A 83 8.38 1.46 -25.22
C ASN A 83 9.89 1.37 -25.51
N GLU A 84 10.71 1.18 -24.47
CA GLU A 84 12.16 1.12 -24.60
C GLU A 84 12.66 -0.27 -25.02
N THR A 85 12.01 -1.34 -24.58
CA THR A 85 12.57 -2.70 -24.69
C THR A 85 11.75 -3.68 -25.52
N CYS A 86 10.49 -3.39 -25.84
CA CYS A 86 9.61 -4.35 -26.51
C CYS A 86 9.78 -4.33 -28.03
N THR A 87 10.32 -5.40 -28.61
CA THR A 87 10.39 -5.57 -30.08
C THR A 87 9.18 -6.33 -30.62
N TYR A 88 8.71 -7.34 -29.88
CA TYR A 88 7.57 -8.17 -30.24
C TYR A 88 6.73 -8.45 -28.99
N ALA A 89 5.42 -8.43 -29.14
CA ALA A 89 4.49 -8.73 -28.05
C ALA A 89 3.47 -9.79 -28.50
N ALA A 90 3.12 -10.69 -27.59
CA ALA A 90 1.96 -11.56 -27.73
C ALA A 90 0.91 -11.14 -26.69
N ILE A 91 -0.35 -11.10 -27.10
CA ILE A 91 -1.48 -10.74 -26.23
C ILE A 91 -2.38 -11.97 -26.14
N THR A 92 -2.53 -12.50 -24.94
CA THR A 92 -3.47 -13.58 -24.65
C THR A 92 -4.72 -12.99 -24.03
N THR A 93 -5.89 -13.35 -24.56
CA THR A 93 -7.18 -12.95 -24.00
C THR A 93 -7.80 -14.17 -23.33
N ASP A 94 -7.96 -14.10 -22.01
CA ASP A 94 -8.75 -15.07 -21.25
C ASP A 94 -10.21 -14.60 -21.20
N LEU A 95 -11.14 -15.45 -21.65
CA LEU A 95 -12.56 -15.15 -21.71
C LEU A 95 -13.34 -16.26 -20.99
N TRP A 96 -14.11 -15.88 -19.98
CA TRP A 96 -15.04 -16.77 -19.30
C TRP A 96 -16.36 -16.07 -19.01
N THR A 97 -17.42 -16.86 -18.89
CA THR A 97 -18.74 -16.39 -18.44
C THR A 97 -18.91 -16.82 -16.99
N ALA A 98 -19.04 -15.86 -16.07
CA ALA A 98 -19.41 -16.16 -14.69
C ALA A 98 -20.93 -16.36 -14.57
N ARG A 99 -21.36 -17.46 -13.95
CA ARG A 99 -22.75 -17.57 -13.45
C ARG A 99 -22.78 -16.96 -12.06
N ASN A 100 -23.48 -15.84 -11.90
CA ASN A 100 -23.93 -15.42 -10.57
C ASN A 100 -25.07 -16.35 -10.17
N ASN A 101 -24.90 -17.08 -9.07
CA ASN A 101 -26.00 -17.71 -8.34
C ASN A 101 -26.54 -16.73 -7.31
#